data_AF-A0A517YCJ7-F1
#
_entry.id   AF-A0A517YCJ7-F1
#
_cell.length_a   1.000
_cell.length_b   1.000
_cell.length_c   1.000
_cell.angle_alpha   90.00
_cell.angle_beta   90.00
_cell.angle_gamma   90.00
#
_symmetry.space_group_name_H-M   'P 1'
#
loop_
_entity.id
_entity.type
_entity.pdbx_description
1 polymer ?
#
loop_
_entity_poly.entity_id
_entity_poly.type
_entity_poly.pdbx_seq_one_letter_code
_entity_poly.pdbx_strand_id
1 'polypeptide(L)'
;MISTNQPLTPLNRLWWLNPSWIFGLGTVGTFAMALYLSEQSYALYDTPKYLRGEHWWIALSAWLALEIGRRIGCGWHRQRGESGDAIVKDVEWWFFATFILTTAAYAILLLRGLQNGLSLGVIMENLLAPPNEVSRELAGEVVVFLPGVTTATQFGISCVLLGLWLDFRGLKYVRKYIAVIAGLALMRALLFHERLALIEVAVPAGVLLLRQYWLARPLSPWMKNAFRAAPLVGLMGVVVLFGVFEYFRSWRHYRNEFTSYAEFTVWRIGGYYSTSQNNGALGWEREGQRPIPLATIDALWEFPPVEKSPLSYQALTGIDAPQAHTDMLKQYANVEYNSPCGLFEPIRDYGPLGSLVWWVAFGAVLGWAYRGYLEGSLVGQLLFPIVFLSLLEMPRFIYLTHPRVLAPLVVIVWLGYRASLAARKAQQLQQVAETASPTLLTQGGS
;
A
#
# COMPACT_ATOMS: atom_id res chain seq x y z
N MET A 1 22.58 23.04 -5.95
CA MET A 1 22.77 23.54 -4.57
C MET A 1 21.50 24.28 -4.17
N ILE A 2 20.73 23.75 -3.22
CA ILE A 2 19.53 24.43 -2.70
C ILE A 2 19.99 25.28 -1.53
N SER A 3 19.85 26.61 -1.67
CA SER A 3 20.10 27.59 -0.61
C SER A 3 19.24 27.27 0.63
N THR A 4 19.90 27.08 1.76
CA THR A 4 19.40 26.51 3.03
C THR A 4 18.63 27.47 3.94
N ASN A 5 18.31 28.71 3.51
CA ASN A 5 17.82 29.75 4.43
C ASN A 5 16.36 30.21 4.25
N GLN A 6 15.51 29.45 3.56
CA GLN A 6 14.06 29.70 3.55
C GLN A 6 13.36 28.67 4.47
N PRO A 7 12.45 29.09 5.36
CA PRO A 7 11.75 28.15 6.23
C PRO A 7 10.90 27.23 5.36
N LEU A 8 11.30 25.96 5.28
CA LEU A 8 10.53 24.90 4.66
C LEU A 8 9.11 24.93 5.23
N THR A 9 8.09 24.86 4.36
CA THR A 9 6.72 24.74 4.86
C THR A 9 6.68 23.49 5.70
N PRO A 10 6.40 23.56 7.02
CA PRO A 10 6.62 22.40 7.84
C PRO A 10 5.55 21.37 7.47
N LEU A 11 6.02 20.22 6.97
CA LEU A 11 5.20 19.11 6.46
C LEU A 11 4.10 18.68 7.45
N ASN A 12 4.34 18.91 8.74
CA ASN A 12 3.39 18.69 9.83
C ASN A 12 2.10 19.53 9.75
N ARG A 13 2.05 20.58 8.91
CA ARG A 13 0.86 21.43 8.73
C ARG A 13 -0.13 20.89 7.71
N LEU A 14 0.23 19.87 6.94
CA LEU A 14 -0.71 19.18 6.05
C LEU A 14 -1.42 18.08 6.85
N TRP A 15 -2.65 18.36 7.26
CA TRP A 15 -3.43 17.49 8.13
C TRP A 15 -3.61 16.08 7.54
N TRP A 16 -3.78 15.97 6.23
CA TRP A 16 -4.01 14.71 5.53
C TRP A 16 -2.75 13.87 5.28
N LEU A 17 -1.56 14.38 5.56
CA LEU A 17 -0.35 13.56 5.63
C LEU A 17 -0.20 12.90 7.01
N ASN A 18 -0.92 13.35 8.02
CA ASN A 18 -0.87 12.73 9.34
C ASN A 18 -1.60 11.37 9.29
N PRO A 19 -0.91 10.26 9.64
CA PRO A 19 -1.51 8.92 9.66
C PRO A 19 -2.86 8.83 10.39
N SER A 20 -2.99 9.57 11.49
CA SER A 20 -4.19 9.56 12.32
C SER A 20 -5.41 10.14 11.62
N TRP A 21 -5.22 11.21 10.83
CA TRP A 21 -6.29 11.81 10.05
C TRP A 21 -6.69 10.93 8.87
N ILE A 22 -5.73 10.28 8.21
CA ILE A 22 -6.02 9.35 7.11
C ILE A 22 -6.82 8.15 7.64
N PHE A 23 -6.40 7.56 8.76
CA PHE A 23 -7.12 6.46 9.37
C PHE A 23 -8.50 6.90 9.90
N GLY A 24 -8.57 8.05 10.57
CA GLY A 24 -9.83 8.57 11.12
C GLY A 24 -10.85 8.91 10.04
N LEU A 25 -10.46 9.63 8.98
CA LEU A 25 -11.40 10.00 7.91
C LEU A 25 -11.60 8.87 6.91
N GLY A 26 -10.55 8.14 6.56
CA GLY A 26 -10.59 7.05 5.60
C GLY A 26 -11.27 5.81 6.17
N THR A 27 -10.78 5.26 7.29
CA THR A 27 -11.32 4.04 7.90
C THR A 27 -12.51 4.32 8.79
N VAL A 28 -12.39 5.18 9.80
CA VAL A 28 -13.49 5.41 10.75
C VAL A 28 -14.63 6.18 10.08
N GLY A 29 -14.32 7.11 9.18
CA GLY A 29 -15.33 7.83 8.40
C GLY A 29 -16.12 6.93 7.45
N THR A 30 -15.46 6.07 6.66
CA THR A 30 -16.19 5.11 5.81
C THR A 30 -16.95 4.07 6.63
N PHE A 31 -16.41 3.66 7.78
CA PHE A 31 -17.13 2.81 8.73
C PHE A 31 -18.40 3.48 9.26
N ALA A 32 -18.34 4.75 9.66
CA ALA A 32 -19.51 5.50 10.12
C ALA A 32 -20.59 5.59 9.05
N MET A 33 -20.18 5.83 7.79
CA MET A 33 -21.10 5.85 6.65
C MET A 33 -21.76 4.48 6.45
N ALA A 34 -20.98 3.40 6.46
CA ALA A 34 -21.48 2.03 6.33
C ALA A 34 -22.46 1.68 7.46
N LEU A 35 -22.18 2.09 8.70
CA LEU A 35 -23.05 1.88 9.84
C LEU A 35 -24.40 2.61 9.69
N TYR A 36 -24.40 3.80 9.08
CA TYR A 36 -25.60 4.61 8.87
C TYR A 36 -26.53 4.09 7.77
N LEU A 37 -26.01 3.28 6.83
CA LEU A 37 -26.84 2.68 5.77
C LEU A 37 -27.93 1.77 6.35
N SER A 38 -29.12 1.83 5.75
CA SER A 38 -30.25 1.00 6.15
C SER A 38 -30.08 -0.46 5.71
N GLU A 39 -30.86 -1.38 6.27
CA GLU A 39 -30.91 -2.77 5.80
C GLU A 39 -31.34 -2.86 4.33
N GLN A 40 -32.27 -2.01 3.89
CA GLN A 40 -32.69 -1.91 2.49
C GLN A 40 -31.53 -1.51 1.57
N SER A 41 -30.65 -0.62 2.04
CA SER A 41 -29.45 -0.22 1.29
C SER A 41 -28.48 -1.38 1.12
N TYR A 42 -28.37 -2.27 2.11
CA TYR A 42 -27.56 -3.48 2.00
C TYR A 42 -28.21 -4.55 1.12
N ALA A 43 -29.55 -4.63 1.11
CA ALA A 43 -30.29 -5.49 0.19
C ALA A 43 -30.03 -5.13 -1.29
N LEU A 44 -29.75 -3.86 -1.60
CA LEU A 44 -29.31 -3.46 -2.96
C LEU A 44 -27.98 -4.08 -3.38
N TYR A 45 -27.18 -4.59 -2.45
CA TYR A 45 -25.91 -5.27 -2.71
C TYR A 45 -26.00 -6.79 -2.50
N ASP A 46 -27.22 -7.33 -2.41
CA ASP A 46 -27.51 -8.75 -2.13
C ASP A 46 -26.82 -9.27 -0.86
N THR A 47 -26.80 -8.45 0.19
CA THR A 47 -26.24 -8.86 1.48
C THR A 47 -27.10 -8.31 2.64
N PRO A 48 -27.32 -9.09 3.71
CA PRO A 48 -27.95 -8.57 4.92
C PRO A 48 -26.97 -7.69 5.72
N LYS A 49 -27.50 -6.78 6.54
CA LYS A 49 -26.69 -5.90 7.38
C LYS A 49 -26.25 -6.63 8.66
N TYR A 50 -24.94 -6.75 8.84
CA TYR A 50 -24.29 -7.28 10.05
C TYR A 50 -23.71 -6.17 10.93
N LEU A 51 -23.47 -4.97 10.37
CA LEU A 51 -23.01 -3.83 11.17
C LEU A 51 -24.07 -3.35 12.17
N ARG A 52 -23.71 -3.35 13.45
CA ARG A 52 -24.52 -2.86 14.57
C ARG A 52 -23.85 -1.67 15.25
N GLY A 53 -24.63 -0.91 16.01
CA GLY A 53 -24.14 0.28 16.73
C GLY A 53 -22.99 -0.01 17.69
N GLU A 54 -22.93 -1.22 18.25
CA GLU A 54 -21.84 -1.66 19.12
C GLU A 54 -20.47 -1.73 18.42
N HIS A 55 -20.44 -2.00 17.12
CA HIS A 55 -19.20 -2.05 16.35
C HIS A 55 -18.55 -0.66 16.17
N TRP A 56 -19.26 0.43 16.45
CA TRP A 56 -18.69 1.77 16.49
C TRP A 56 -17.52 1.88 17.47
N TRP A 57 -17.62 1.21 18.61
CA TRP A 57 -16.56 1.21 19.62
C TRP A 57 -15.30 0.49 19.17
N ILE A 58 -15.42 -0.48 18.26
CA ILE A 58 -14.27 -1.14 17.63
C ILE A 58 -13.50 -0.13 16.78
N ALA A 59 -14.18 0.60 15.91
CA ALA A 59 -13.56 1.61 15.05
C ALA A 59 -12.88 2.73 15.87
N LEU A 60 -13.57 3.24 16.90
CA LEU A 60 -13.03 4.27 17.78
C LEU A 60 -11.83 3.78 18.59
N SER A 61 -11.91 2.60 19.19
CA SER A 61 -10.82 2.06 20.01
C SER A 61 -9.58 1.76 19.18
N ALA A 62 -9.75 1.22 17.96
CA ALA A 62 -8.66 1.04 17.00
C ALA A 62 -7.98 2.36 16.64
N TRP A 63 -8.76 3.42 16.38
CA TRP A 63 -8.21 4.74 16.07
C TRP A 63 -7.43 5.35 17.24
N LEU A 64 -7.98 5.27 18.47
CA LEU A 64 -7.30 5.76 19.66
C LEU A 64 -6.00 4.98 19.95
N ALA A 65 -6.04 3.65 19.85
CA ALA A 65 -4.87 2.79 20.00
C ALA A 65 -3.79 3.12 18.95
N LEU A 66 -4.19 3.32 17.69
CA LEU A 66 -3.31 3.73 16.62
C LEU A 66 -2.69 5.10 16.87
N GLU A 67 -3.44 6.08 17.38
CA GLU A 67 -2.91 7.42 17.73
C GLU A 67 -1.90 7.34 18.88
N ILE A 68 -2.15 6.53 19.90
CA ILE A 68 -1.20 6.26 20.99
C ILE A 68 0.09 5.67 20.41
N GLY A 69 -0.04 4.61 19.61
CA GLY A 69 1.08 3.99 18.89
C GLY A 69 1.86 5.00 18.05
N ARG A 70 1.16 5.81 17.26
CA ARG A 70 1.77 6.84 16.40
C ARG A 70 2.62 7.82 17.19
N ARG A 71 2.16 8.28 18.35
CA ARG A 71 2.95 9.17 19.23
C ARG A 71 4.20 8.48 19.75
N ILE A 72 4.09 7.22 20.18
CA ILE A 72 5.23 6.39 20.62
C ILE A 72 6.26 6.26 19.48
N GLY A 73 5.80 5.87 18.29
CA GLY A 73 6.63 5.70 17.10
C GLY A 73 7.36 6.98 16.67
N CYS A 74 6.67 8.13 16.73
CA CYS A 74 7.29 9.43 16.46
C CYS A 74 8.40 9.74 17.49
N GLY A 75 8.23 9.38 18.76
CA GLY A 75 9.23 9.58 19.81
C GLY A 75 10.43 8.65 19.71
N TRP A 76 10.26 7.45 19.14
CA TRP A 76 11.36 6.49 18.91
C TRP A 76 12.21 6.79 17.69
N HIS A 77 11.71 7.59 16.74
CA HIS A 77 12.49 7.92 15.56
C HIS A 77 13.72 8.73 15.96
N ARG A 78 14.89 8.24 15.56
CA ARG A 78 16.17 8.94 15.71
C ARG A 78 16.70 9.26 14.33
N GLN A 79 16.89 10.55 14.05
CA GLN A 79 17.51 11.00 12.83
C GLN A 79 18.93 10.41 12.76
N ARG A 80 19.18 9.55 11.78
CA ARG A 80 20.52 9.06 11.46
C ARG A 80 21.01 9.84 10.24
N GLY A 81 22.25 10.31 10.28
CA GLY A 81 22.90 10.90 9.11
C GLY A 81 23.09 9.83 8.06
N GLU A 82 22.25 9.81 7.03
CA GLU A 82 22.23 8.79 5.98
C GLU A 82 22.84 9.29 4.66
N SER A 83 23.78 10.24 4.76
CA SER A 83 24.44 10.88 3.63
C SER A 83 25.86 10.36 3.49
N GLY A 84 26.04 9.32 2.67
CA GLY A 84 27.35 8.86 2.21
C GLY A 84 27.24 8.22 0.83
N ASP A 85 28.28 8.36 0.01
CA ASP A 85 28.33 7.83 -1.36
C ASP A 85 28.10 6.32 -1.42
N ALA A 86 28.48 5.58 -0.36
CA ALA A 86 28.24 4.15 -0.24
C ALA A 86 26.74 3.79 -0.24
N ILE A 87 25.90 4.59 0.43
CA ILE A 87 24.45 4.35 0.46
C ILE A 87 23.84 4.63 -0.91
N VAL A 88 24.33 5.65 -1.62
CA VAL A 88 23.85 5.96 -2.98
C VAL A 88 24.13 4.79 -3.93
N LYS A 89 25.34 4.21 -3.86
CA LYS A 89 25.70 3.01 -4.65
C LYS A 89 24.86 1.79 -4.28
N ASP A 90 24.61 1.56 -2.99
CA ASP A 90 23.73 0.47 -2.53
C ASP A 90 22.30 0.65 -3.09
N VAL A 91 21.77 1.88 -3.06
CA VAL A 91 20.44 2.21 -3.61
C VAL A 91 20.42 2.02 -5.13
N GLU A 92 21.46 2.46 -5.85
CA GLU A 92 21.60 2.28 -7.29
C GLU A 92 21.63 0.79 -7.68
N TRP A 93 22.37 -0.04 -6.93
CA TRP A 93 22.39 -1.48 -7.13
C TRP A 93 21.00 -2.10 -6.95
N TRP A 94 20.30 -1.76 -5.85
CA TRP A 94 18.95 -2.27 -5.61
C TRP A 94 17.93 -1.76 -6.62
N PHE A 95 18.09 -0.54 -7.11
CA PHE A 95 17.27 0.00 -8.20
C PHE A 95 17.41 -0.88 -9.45
N PHE A 96 18.62 -1.21 -9.89
CA PHE A 96 18.81 -2.08 -11.06
C PHE A 96 18.39 -3.52 -10.79
N ALA A 97 18.65 -4.06 -9.60
CA ALA A 97 18.20 -5.41 -9.23
C ALA A 97 16.66 -5.52 -9.28
N THR A 98 15.96 -4.57 -8.65
CA THR A 98 14.49 -4.53 -8.66
C THR A 98 13.92 -4.27 -10.06
N PHE A 99 14.57 -3.42 -10.86
CA PHE A 99 14.22 -3.22 -12.27
C PHE A 99 14.30 -4.54 -13.05
N ILE A 100 15.46 -5.21 -13.01
CA ILE A 100 15.70 -6.48 -13.73
C ILE A 100 14.67 -7.53 -13.30
N LEU A 101 14.49 -7.74 -12.00
CA LEU A 101 13.52 -8.69 -11.46
C LEU A 101 12.09 -8.41 -11.95
N THR A 102 11.67 -7.15 -11.90
CA THR A 102 10.34 -6.74 -12.35
C THR A 102 10.17 -6.96 -13.85
N THR A 103 11.12 -6.52 -14.66
CA THR A 103 11.04 -6.67 -16.12
C THR A 103 11.15 -8.12 -16.57
N ALA A 104 11.98 -8.93 -15.91
CA ALA A 104 12.10 -10.36 -16.18
C ALA A 104 10.78 -11.08 -15.84
N ALA A 105 10.15 -10.73 -14.72
CA ALA A 105 8.84 -11.26 -14.37
C ALA A 105 7.78 -10.92 -15.42
N TYR A 106 7.68 -9.67 -15.85
CA TYR A 106 6.76 -9.27 -16.93
C TYR A 106 7.09 -9.95 -18.27
N ALA A 107 8.38 -10.13 -18.60
CA ALA A 107 8.79 -10.84 -19.80
C ALA A 107 8.39 -12.33 -19.76
N ILE A 108 8.55 -13.00 -18.62
CA ILE A 108 8.10 -14.39 -18.43
C ILE A 108 6.58 -14.49 -18.57
N LEU A 109 5.82 -13.57 -17.94
CA LEU A 109 4.35 -13.55 -18.08
C LEU A 109 3.92 -13.30 -19.53
N LEU A 110 4.60 -12.40 -20.24
CA LEU A 110 4.32 -12.14 -21.65
C LEU A 110 4.63 -13.36 -22.52
N LEU A 111 5.80 -13.98 -22.35
CA LEU A 111 6.18 -15.20 -23.07
C LEU A 111 5.21 -16.34 -22.82
N ARG A 112 4.74 -16.49 -21.57
CA ARG A 112 3.75 -17.50 -21.22
C ARG A 112 2.39 -17.20 -21.86
N GLY A 113 1.98 -15.94 -21.85
CA GLY A 113 0.79 -15.50 -22.57
C GLY A 113 0.89 -15.82 -24.07
N LEU A 114 2.01 -15.50 -24.71
CA LEU A 114 2.25 -15.80 -26.13
C LEU A 114 2.19 -17.31 -26.41
N GLN A 115 2.78 -18.14 -25.56
CA GLN A 115 2.70 -19.60 -25.67
C GLN A 115 1.27 -20.13 -25.55
N ASN A 116 0.45 -19.47 -24.74
CA ASN A 116 -0.94 -19.83 -24.54
C ASN A 116 -1.89 -19.17 -25.56
N GLY A 117 -1.36 -18.54 -26.62
CA GLY A 117 -2.17 -17.98 -27.72
C GLY A 117 -2.51 -16.49 -27.60
N LEU A 118 -1.83 -15.73 -26.73
CA LEU A 118 -1.98 -14.27 -26.68
C LEU A 118 -1.59 -13.66 -28.04
N SER A 119 -2.56 -13.12 -28.75
CA SER A 119 -2.36 -12.40 -30.01
C SER A 119 -2.85 -10.95 -29.87
N LEU A 120 -2.40 -10.08 -30.78
CA LEU A 120 -2.92 -8.71 -30.85
C LEU A 120 -4.45 -8.68 -31.06
N GLY A 121 -5.00 -9.68 -31.76
CA GLY A 121 -6.44 -9.87 -31.91
C GLY A 121 -7.12 -10.10 -30.56
N VAL A 122 -6.61 -11.02 -29.75
CA VAL A 122 -7.15 -11.33 -28.40
C VAL A 122 -7.05 -10.13 -27.46
N ILE A 123 -5.96 -9.37 -27.53
CA ILE A 123 -5.81 -8.14 -26.72
C ILE A 123 -6.84 -7.08 -27.13
N MET A 124 -7.01 -6.86 -28.44
CA MET A 124 -7.99 -5.91 -28.95
C MET A 124 -9.42 -6.36 -28.67
N GLU A 125 -9.69 -7.67 -28.75
CA GLU A 125 -10.98 -8.25 -28.38
C GLU A 125 -11.27 -8.07 -26.89
N ASN A 126 -10.30 -8.36 -26.01
CA ASN A 126 -10.47 -8.15 -24.57
C ASN A 126 -10.69 -6.67 -24.20
N LEU A 127 -10.12 -5.74 -24.97
CA LEU A 127 -10.30 -4.29 -24.74
C LEU A 127 -11.58 -3.73 -25.40
N LEU A 128 -11.97 -4.22 -26.57
CA LEU A 128 -13.00 -3.61 -27.43
C LEU A 128 -14.28 -4.45 -27.55
N ALA A 129 -14.22 -5.78 -27.48
CA ALA A 129 -15.39 -6.64 -27.65
C ALA A 129 -16.26 -6.69 -26.38
N PRO A 130 -17.58 -6.90 -26.50
CA PRO A 130 -18.44 -7.11 -25.35
C PRO A 130 -17.98 -8.38 -24.60
N PRO A 131 -17.84 -8.32 -23.26
CA PRO A 131 -17.42 -9.49 -22.49
C PRO A 131 -18.56 -10.51 -22.50
N ASN A 132 -18.41 -11.55 -23.31
CA ASN A 132 -19.20 -12.78 -23.21
C ASN A 132 -18.56 -13.62 -22.09
N GLU A 133 -19.27 -14.54 -21.43
CA GLU A 133 -18.68 -15.43 -20.39
C GLU A 133 -17.39 -16.12 -20.87
N VAL A 134 -17.35 -16.46 -22.17
CA VAL A 134 -16.22 -17.04 -22.89
C VAL A 134 -14.95 -16.17 -22.87
N SER A 135 -15.05 -14.84 -22.86
CA SER A 135 -13.87 -13.96 -22.87
C SER A 135 -13.16 -13.88 -21.52
N ARG A 136 -13.88 -14.09 -20.40
CA ARG A 136 -13.28 -14.20 -19.06
C ARG A 136 -12.61 -15.56 -18.86
N GLU A 137 -13.21 -16.64 -19.35
CA GLU A 137 -12.59 -17.97 -19.36
C GLU A 137 -11.34 -17.99 -20.24
N LEU A 138 -11.40 -17.45 -21.46
CA LEU A 138 -10.23 -17.32 -22.35
C LEU A 138 -9.11 -16.46 -21.74
N ALA A 139 -9.42 -15.37 -21.06
CA ALA A 139 -8.40 -14.56 -20.39
C ALA A 139 -7.73 -15.32 -19.22
N GLY A 140 -8.49 -16.12 -18.47
CA GLY A 140 -7.98 -16.97 -17.38
C GLY A 140 -7.16 -18.16 -17.88
N GLU A 141 -7.53 -18.76 -19.02
CA GLU A 141 -6.79 -19.87 -19.64
C GLU A 141 -5.51 -19.39 -20.35
N VAL A 142 -5.56 -18.22 -21.00
CA VAL A 142 -4.39 -17.64 -21.69
C VAL A 142 -3.39 -17.05 -20.69
N VAL A 143 -3.86 -16.45 -19.59
CA VAL A 143 -3.03 -15.80 -18.57
C VAL A 143 -2.98 -16.64 -17.31
N VAL A 144 -2.11 -17.65 -17.32
CA VAL A 144 -1.88 -18.48 -16.14
C VAL A 144 -1.15 -17.65 -15.08
N PHE A 145 -1.76 -17.52 -13.90
CA PHE A 145 -1.08 -16.99 -12.72
C PHE A 145 0.08 -17.93 -12.37
N LEU A 146 1.32 -17.44 -12.46
CA LEU A 146 2.51 -18.17 -11.99
C LEU A 146 2.89 -17.64 -10.61
N PRO A 147 2.60 -18.40 -9.53
CA PRO A 147 3.02 -18.03 -8.18
C PRO A 147 4.53 -17.76 -8.14
N GLY A 148 4.94 -16.69 -7.47
CA GLY A 148 6.33 -16.23 -7.42
C GLY A 148 6.74 -15.31 -8.57
N VAL A 149 6.34 -15.59 -9.82
CA VAL A 149 6.60 -14.67 -10.95
C VAL A 149 5.73 -13.43 -10.83
N THR A 150 4.44 -13.61 -10.54
CA THR A 150 3.53 -12.50 -10.26
C THR A 150 3.95 -11.73 -9.01
N THR A 151 4.51 -12.38 -8.00
CA THR A 151 5.09 -11.71 -6.82
C THR A 151 6.31 -10.87 -7.20
N ALA A 152 7.18 -11.34 -8.10
CA ALA A 152 8.38 -10.61 -8.53
C ALA A 152 8.05 -9.30 -9.28
N THR A 153 6.86 -9.18 -9.88
CA THR A 153 6.41 -7.88 -10.44
C THR A 153 6.25 -6.78 -9.38
N GLN A 154 6.07 -7.14 -8.11
CA GLN A 154 5.87 -6.20 -7.00
C GLN A 154 7.16 -5.45 -6.60
N PHE A 155 8.33 -5.92 -7.07
CA PHE A 155 9.57 -5.14 -7.00
C PHE A 155 9.47 -3.81 -7.77
N GLY A 156 8.49 -3.66 -8.66
CA GLY A 156 8.22 -2.42 -9.37
C GLY A 156 7.95 -1.23 -8.44
N ILE A 157 7.31 -1.48 -7.28
CA ILE A 157 7.05 -0.46 -6.25
C ILE A 157 8.36 0.12 -5.73
N SER A 158 9.29 -0.75 -5.31
CA SER A 158 10.63 -0.32 -4.89
C SER A 158 11.42 0.31 -6.02
N CYS A 159 11.40 -0.27 -7.22
CA CYS A 159 12.13 0.26 -8.36
C CYS A 159 11.76 1.74 -8.62
N VAL A 160 10.47 2.08 -8.58
CA VAL A 160 10.01 3.45 -8.80
C VAL A 160 10.41 4.36 -7.64
N LEU A 161 10.23 3.93 -6.38
CA LEU A 161 10.61 4.73 -5.22
C LEU A 161 12.12 5.00 -5.15
N LEU A 162 12.95 3.98 -5.38
CA LEU A 162 14.41 4.11 -5.42
C LEU A 162 14.85 4.97 -6.60
N GLY A 163 14.27 4.74 -7.79
CA GLY A 163 14.59 5.54 -8.98
C GLY A 163 14.26 7.02 -8.80
N LEU A 164 13.08 7.33 -8.23
CA LEU A 164 12.72 8.72 -7.91
C LEU A 164 13.70 9.32 -6.90
N TRP A 165 14.04 8.58 -5.84
CA TRP A 165 15.02 9.03 -4.85
C TRP A 165 16.41 9.32 -5.45
N LEU A 166 16.85 8.53 -6.44
CA LEU A 166 18.09 8.73 -7.20
C LEU A 166 18.00 9.91 -8.16
N ASP A 167 16.84 10.12 -8.83
CA ASP A 167 16.62 11.27 -9.72
C ASP A 167 16.82 12.60 -8.98
N PHE A 168 16.30 12.70 -7.74
CA PHE A 168 16.49 13.89 -6.91
C PHE A 168 17.94 14.13 -6.48
N ARG A 169 18.80 13.12 -6.58
CA ARG A 169 20.24 13.23 -6.34
C ARG A 169 21.05 13.48 -7.61
N GLY A 170 20.37 13.68 -8.74
CA GLY A 170 20.98 14.07 -10.01
C GLY A 170 21.14 12.94 -11.03
N LEU A 171 20.80 11.69 -10.67
CA LEU A 171 20.91 10.55 -11.59
C LEU A 171 19.71 10.48 -12.54
N LYS A 172 19.59 11.46 -13.44
CA LYS A 172 18.42 11.62 -14.33
C LYS A 172 18.18 10.45 -15.30
N TYR A 173 19.19 9.62 -15.55
CA TYR A 173 19.08 8.48 -16.45
C TYR A 173 18.05 7.45 -15.95
N VAL A 174 17.74 7.42 -14.63
CA VAL A 174 16.77 6.49 -14.03
C VAL A 174 15.34 6.71 -14.54
N ARG A 175 15.02 7.90 -15.06
CA ARG A 175 13.67 8.28 -15.53
C ARG A 175 13.12 7.36 -16.61
N LYS A 176 13.97 6.92 -17.55
CA LYS A 176 13.54 6.02 -18.63
C LYS A 176 13.08 4.66 -18.09
N TYR A 177 13.76 4.15 -17.06
CA TYR A 177 13.42 2.88 -16.43
C TYR A 177 12.14 3.00 -15.58
N ILE A 178 11.96 4.12 -14.87
CA ILE A 178 10.70 4.44 -14.18
C ILE A 178 9.54 4.46 -15.18
N ALA A 179 9.73 5.09 -16.34
CA ALA A 179 8.71 5.14 -17.39
C ALA A 179 8.36 3.73 -17.92
N VAL A 180 9.36 2.84 -18.09
CA VAL A 180 9.12 1.43 -18.45
C VAL A 180 8.28 0.73 -17.39
N ILE A 181 8.62 0.84 -16.10
CA ILE A 181 7.88 0.19 -15.02
C ILE A 181 6.46 0.75 -14.90
N ALA A 182 6.28 2.06 -15.04
CA ALA A 182 4.96 2.69 -15.06
C ALA A 182 4.12 2.21 -16.25
N GLY A 183 4.73 2.07 -17.43
CA GLY A 183 4.08 1.49 -18.62
C GLY A 183 3.65 0.05 -18.40
N LEU A 184 4.49 -0.78 -17.80
CA LEU A 184 4.16 -2.18 -17.46
C LEU A 184 3.03 -2.26 -16.42
N ALA A 185 3.03 -1.39 -15.40
CA ALA A 185 1.96 -1.32 -14.41
C ALA A 185 0.63 -0.88 -15.04
N LEU A 186 0.66 0.08 -15.98
CA LEU A 186 -0.51 0.51 -16.74
C LEU A 186 -1.03 -0.62 -17.64
N MET A 187 -0.15 -1.30 -18.38
CA MET A 187 -0.51 -2.47 -19.17
C MET A 187 -1.17 -3.54 -18.30
N ARG A 188 -0.62 -3.80 -17.10
CA ARG A 188 -1.22 -4.75 -16.15
C ARG A 188 -2.60 -4.33 -15.68
N ALA A 189 -2.79 -3.06 -15.36
CA ALA A 189 -4.09 -2.55 -14.93
C ALA A 189 -5.15 -2.67 -16.04
N LEU A 190 -4.76 -2.49 -17.31
CA LEU A 190 -5.67 -2.56 -18.46
C LEU A 190 -5.93 -4.00 -18.92
N LEU A 191 -4.87 -4.82 -19.08
CA LEU A 191 -4.97 -6.16 -19.65
C LEU A 191 -5.43 -7.22 -18.64
N PHE A 192 -5.00 -7.10 -17.39
CA PHE A 192 -5.29 -8.09 -16.34
C PHE A 192 -6.35 -7.59 -15.34
N HIS A 193 -6.95 -6.43 -15.60
CA HIS A 193 -7.91 -5.75 -14.70
C HIS A 193 -7.40 -5.58 -13.25
N GLU A 194 -6.08 -5.61 -13.06
CA GLU A 194 -5.41 -5.45 -11.77
C GLU A 194 -5.13 -3.97 -11.49
N ARG A 195 -6.21 -3.19 -11.29
CA ARG A 195 -6.14 -1.74 -11.04
C ARG A 195 -5.22 -1.35 -9.88
N LEU A 196 -5.11 -2.24 -8.88
CA LEU A 196 -4.28 -2.02 -7.71
C LEU A 196 -2.82 -1.84 -8.13
N ALA A 197 -2.31 -2.58 -9.12
CA ALA A 197 -0.92 -2.47 -9.57
C ALA A 197 -0.51 -1.06 -10.02
N LEU A 198 -1.43 -0.32 -10.66
CA LEU A 198 -1.17 1.08 -11.04
C LEU A 198 -1.19 1.99 -9.81
N ILE A 199 -2.14 1.80 -8.90
CA ILE A 199 -2.26 2.58 -7.66
C ILE A 199 -1.03 2.37 -6.75
N GLU A 200 -0.55 1.13 -6.66
CA GLU A 200 0.63 0.70 -5.90
C GLU A 200 1.93 1.39 -6.36
N VAL A 201 1.99 1.81 -7.63
CA VAL A 201 3.10 2.59 -8.15
C VAL A 201 2.82 4.10 -8.05
N ALA A 202 1.64 4.53 -8.49
CA ALA A 202 1.29 5.94 -8.64
C ALA A 202 1.18 6.67 -7.30
N VAL A 203 0.50 6.08 -6.31
CA VAL A 203 0.28 6.73 -5.00
C VAL A 203 1.60 6.87 -4.24
N PRO A 204 2.41 5.80 -4.05
CA PRO A 204 3.70 5.95 -3.37
C PRO A 204 4.66 6.92 -4.09
N ALA A 205 4.71 6.86 -5.43
CA ALA A 205 5.48 7.83 -6.22
C ALA A 205 5.01 9.27 -5.97
N GLY A 206 3.70 9.51 -6.01
CA GLY A 206 3.09 10.83 -5.75
C GLY A 206 3.44 11.38 -4.37
N VAL A 207 3.35 10.56 -3.32
CA VAL A 207 3.69 10.96 -1.94
C VAL A 207 5.17 11.29 -1.80
N LEU A 208 6.06 10.54 -2.47
CA LEU A 208 7.50 10.83 -2.47
C LEU A 208 7.80 12.14 -3.25
N LEU A 209 7.23 12.29 -4.44
CA LEU A 209 7.37 13.48 -5.29
C LEU A 209 6.88 14.74 -4.59
N LEU A 210 5.75 14.63 -3.88
CA LEU A 210 5.17 15.72 -3.08
C LEU A 210 6.19 16.30 -2.10
N ARG A 211 6.87 15.42 -1.35
CA ARG A 211 7.93 15.82 -0.41
C ARG A 211 9.05 16.57 -1.11
N GLN A 212 9.54 15.98 -2.19
CA GLN A 212 10.81 16.36 -2.81
C GLN A 212 10.71 17.59 -3.72
N TYR A 213 9.64 17.70 -4.52
CA TYR A 213 9.44 18.84 -5.43
C TYR A 213 8.76 20.03 -4.75
N TRP A 214 7.74 19.76 -3.95
CA TRP A 214 6.77 20.79 -3.56
C TRP A 214 6.96 21.26 -2.12
N LEU A 215 7.40 20.37 -1.23
CA LEU A 215 7.48 20.69 0.20
C LEU A 215 8.92 20.98 0.69
N ALA A 216 9.92 20.69 -0.15
CA ALA A 216 11.30 21.12 0.02
C ALA A 216 11.59 22.56 -0.52
N ARG A 217 10.55 23.27 -1.01
CA ARG A 217 10.65 24.61 -1.61
C ARG A 217 9.68 25.60 -0.95
N PRO A 218 9.97 26.91 -0.97
CA PRO A 218 9.01 27.91 -0.51
C PRO A 218 7.79 27.93 -1.44
N LEU A 219 6.63 27.53 -0.91
CA LEU A 219 5.36 27.52 -1.64
C LEU A 219 4.66 28.88 -1.54
N SER A 220 4.03 29.30 -2.64
CA SER A 220 3.13 30.46 -2.64
C SER A 220 1.90 30.20 -1.74
N PRO A 221 1.25 31.25 -1.20
CA PRO A 221 0.07 31.10 -0.34
C PRO A 221 -1.08 30.33 -0.99
N TRP A 222 -1.34 30.56 -2.29
CA TRP A 222 -2.37 29.84 -3.04
C TRP A 222 -2.05 28.34 -3.15
N MET A 223 -0.80 27.97 -3.48
CA MET A 223 -0.40 26.56 -3.55
C MET A 223 -0.53 25.85 -2.20
N LYS A 224 -0.21 26.54 -1.10
CA LYS A 224 -0.41 26.00 0.26
C LYS A 224 -1.87 25.66 0.52
N ASN A 225 -2.79 26.53 0.11
CA ASN A 225 -4.23 26.26 0.25
C ASN A 225 -4.70 25.14 -0.68
N ALA A 226 -4.22 25.11 -1.93
CA ALA A 226 -4.52 24.02 -2.86
C ALA A 226 -4.06 22.66 -2.31
N PHE A 227 -2.86 22.57 -1.74
CA PHE A 227 -2.38 21.34 -1.11
C PHE A 227 -3.17 20.97 0.14
N ARG A 228 -3.67 21.92 0.93
CA ARG A 228 -4.56 21.61 2.06
C ARG A 228 -5.89 21.02 1.62
N ALA A 229 -6.37 21.40 0.44
CA ALA A 229 -7.58 20.87 -0.19
C ALA A 229 -7.33 19.60 -1.04
N ALA A 230 -6.08 19.15 -1.16
CA ALA A 230 -5.72 17.98 -1.96
C ALA A 230 -6.56 16.72 -1.67
N PRO A 231 -6.99 16.41 -0.43
CA PRO A 231 -7.84 15.25 -0.17
C PRO A 231 -9.20 15.32 -0.85
N LEU A 232 -9.80 16.51 -0.98
CA LEU A 232 -11.08 16.69 -1.65
C LEU A 232 -10.94 16.44 -3.15
N VAL A 233 -9.88 16.98 -3.75
CA VAL A 233 -9.53 16.73 -5.16
C VAL A 233 -9.17 15.26 -5.36
N GLY A 234 -8.43 14.67 -4.43
CA GLY A 234 -8.05 13.27 -4.43
C GLY A 234 -9.25 12.35 -4.37
N LEU A 235 -10.25 12.64 -3.54
CA LEU A 235 -11.51 11.88 -3.47
C LEU A 235 -12.24 11.89 -4.81
N MET A 236 -12.39 13.07 -5.43
CA MET A 236 -12.98 13.17 -6.77
C MET A 236 -12.15 12.41 -7.81
N GLY A 237 -10.82 12.50 -7.73
CA GLY A 237 -9.90 11.75 -8.58
C GLY A 237 -10.06 10.23 -8.43
N VAL A 238 -10.22 9.73 -7.20
CA VAL A 238 -10.49 8.31 -6.93
C VAL A 238 -11.83 7.89 -7.54
N VAL A 239 -12.89 8.69 -7.38
CA VAL A 239 -14.20 8.38 -7.99
C VAL A 239 -14.11 8.31 -9.51
N VAL A 240 -13.43 9.28 -10.15
CA VAL A 240 -13.25 9.30 -11.60
C VAL A 240 -12.39 8.12 -12.06
N LEU A 241 -11.25 7.89 -11.41
CA LEU A 241 -10.33 6.79 -11.76
C LEU A 241 -11.03 5.43 -11.60
N PHE A 242 -11.72 5.24 -10.47
CA PHE A 242 -12.50 4.04 -10.21
C PHE A 242 -13.58 3.85 -11.27
N GLY A 243 -14.34 4.91 -11.58
CA GLY A 243 -15.31 4.91 -12.65
C GLY A 243 -14.68 4.40 -13.94
N VAL A 244 -13.66 5.09 -14.46
CA VAL A 244 -13.00 4.73 -15.72
C VAL A 244 -12.67 3.24 -15.78
N PHE A 245 -12.13 2.66 -14.71
CA PHE A 245 -11.84 1.23 -14.67
C PHE A 245 -13.09 0.34 -14.62
N GLU A 246 -14.13 0.71 -13.86
CA GLU A 246 -15.40 -0.02 -13.85
C GLU A 246 -16.15 0.07 -15.19
N TYR A 247 -15.97 1.14 -15.97
CA TYR A 247 -16.54 1.24 -17.31
C TYR A 247 -16.11 0.07 -18.20
N PHE A 248 -14.83 -0.27 -18.16
CA PHE A 248 -14.28 -1.36 -18.95
C PHE A 248 -14.60 -2.74 -18.36
N ARG A 249 -14.76 -2.84 -17.03
CA ARG A 249 -14.89 -4.13 -16.33
C ARG A 249 -16.34 -4.63 -16.21
N SER A 250 -17.23 -3.76 -15.75
CA SER A 250 -18.52 -4.19 -15.17
C SER A 250 -19.70 -3.39 -15.71
N TRP A 251 -19.50 -2.13 -16.10
CA TRP A 251 -20.58 -1.30 -16.66
C TRP A 251 -21.29 -1.96 -17.84
N ARG A 252 -20.55 -2.68 -18.69
CA ARG A 252 -21.14 -3.38 -19.84
C ARG A 252 -22.14 -4.48 -19.45
N HIS A 253 -22.00 -5.07 -18.26
CA HIS A 253 -22.94 -6.05 -17.70
C HIS A 253 -24.15 -5.35 -17.07
N TYR A 254 -23.90 -4.32 -16.27
CA TYR A 254 -24.92 -3.59 -15.51
C TYR A 254 -25.65 -2.49 -16.28
N ARG A 255 -25.30 -2.24 -17.55
CA ARG A 255 -25.86 -1.12 -18.36
C ARG A 255 -27.38 -1.11 -18.47
N ASN A 256 -28.03 -2.26 -18.32
CA ASN A 256 -29.48 -2.39 -18.43
C ASN A 256 -30.19 -2.24 -17.07
N GLU A 257 -29.43 -2.24 -15.96
CA GLU A 257 -29.95 -2.15 -14.60
C GLU A 257 -29.94 -0.72 -14.05
N PHE A 258 -29.15 0.19 -14.65
CA PHE A 258 -28.99 1.57 -14.17
C PHE A 258 -29.36 2.59 -15.23
N THR A 259 -29.91 3.73 -14.80
CA THR A 259 -30.32 4.81 -15.70
C THR A 259 -29.14 5.64 -16.19
N SER A 260 -28.09 5.75 -15.37
CA SER A 260 -26.87 6.48 -15.71
C SER A 260 -25.61 5.80 -15.22
N TYR A 261 -24.53 5.99 -15.96
CA TYR A 261 -23.22 5.48 -15.58
C TYR A 261 -22.65 6.13 -14.31
N ALA A 262 -23.01 7.40 -14.05
CA ALA A 262 -22.64 8.09 -12.83
C ALA A 262 -23.31 7.47 -11.59
N GLU A 263 -24.60 7.16 -11.69
CA GLU A 263 -25.36 6.43 -10.66
C GLU A 263 -24.73 5.07 -10.37
N PHE A 264 -24.45 4.28 -11.42
CA PHE A 264 -23.75 3.01 -11.29
C PHE A 264 -22.39 3.16 -10.59
N THR A 265 -21.59 4.15 -10.98
CA THR A 265 -20.26 4.36 -10.40
C THR A 265 -20.35 4.67 -8.90
N VAL A 266 -21.28 5.55 -8.50
CA VAL A 266 -21.49 5.91 -7.09
C VAL A 266 -22.02 4.72 -6.29
N TRP A 267 -23.01 4.00 -6.82
CA TRP A 267 -23.54 2.77 -6.22
C TRP A 267 -22.43 1.73 -6.02
N ARG A 268 -21.58 1.54 -7.03
CA ARG A 268 -20.53 0.53 -7.02
C ARG A 268 -19.42 0.86 -6.03
N ILE A 269 -18.96 2.11 -5.98
CA ILE A 269 -18.00 2.56 -4.96
C ILE A 269 -18.59 2.38 -3.57
N GLY A 270 -19.84 2.84 -3.37
CA GLY A 270 -20.56 2.69 -2.12
C GLY A 270 -20.56 1.24 -1.66
N GLY A 271 -21.00 0.33 -2.54
CA GLY A 271 -21.01 -1.11 -2.35
C GLY A 271 -19.65 -1.64 -1.89
N TYR A 272 -18.56 -1.35 -2.61
CA TYR A 272 -17.22 -1.87 -2.26
C TYR A 272 -16.77 -1.49 -0.84
N TYR A 273 -17.03 -0.26 -0.40
CA TYR A 273 -16.60 0.18 0.93
C TYR A 273 -17.58 -0.26 2.02
N SER A 274 -18.90 -0.15 1.80
CA SER A 274 -19.89 -0.49 2.82
C SER A 274 -20.01 -1.99 3.07
N THR A 275 -19.95 -2.79 2.00
CA THR A 275 -19.99 -4.26 2.12
C THR A 275 -18.69 -4.80 2.71
N SER A 276 -17.53 -4.18 2.43
CA SER A 276 -16.28 -4.63 3.06
C SER A 276 -16.35 -4.49 4.59
N GLN A 277 -16.81 -3.35 5.10
CA GLN A 277 -17.00 -3.16 6.54
C GLN A 277 -18.02 -4.16 7.13
N ASN A 278 -19.07 -4.46 6.36
CA ASN A 278 -20.09 -5.45 6.72
C ASN A 278 -19.53 -6.88 6.76
N ASN A 279 -18.68 -7.25 5.81
CA ASN A 279 -18.00 -8.54 5.75
C ASN A 279 -17.06 -8.74 6.93
N GLY A 280 -16.39 -7.69 7.40
CA GLY A 280 -15.58 -7.75 8.61
C GLY A 280 -16.41 -8.10 9.84
N ALA A 281 -17.58 -7.48 10.00
CA ALA A 281 -18.51 -7.81 11.07
C ALA A 281 -19.11 -9.22 10.92
N LEU A 282 -19.48 -9.62 9.70
CA LEU A 282 -19.95 -10.96 9.38
C LEU A 282 -18.91 -12.03 9.73
N GLY A 283 -17.65 -11.82 9.34
CA GLY A 283 -16.55 -12.75 9.64
C GLY A 283 -16.31 -12.87 11.14
N TRP A 284 -16.46 -11.79 11.90
CA TRP A 284 -16.41 -11.82 13.36
C TRP A 284 -17.58 -12.60 13.98
N GLU A 285 -18.81 -12.42 13.48
CA GLU A 285 -20.00 -13.08 14.02
C GLU A 285 -20.09 -14.57 13.67
N ARG A 286 -19.66 -14.97 12.47
CA ARG A 286 -19.85 -16.35 11.95
C ARG A 286 -18.62 -17.25 12.09
N GLU A 287 -17.43 -16.71 11.87
CA GLU A 287 -16.19 -17.50 11.93
C GLU A 287 -15.44 -17.29 13.25
N GLY A 288 -15.68 -16.17 13.94
CA GLY A 288 -15.07 -15.87 15.23
C GLY A 288 -13.56 -15.58 15.14
N GLN A 289 -12.87 -15.86 16.24
CA GLN A 289 -11.42 -15.71 16.35
C GLN A 289 -10.70 -16.91 15.70
N ARG A 290 -9.66 -16.62 14.92
CA ARG A 290 -8.82 -17.61 14.26
C ARG A 290 -7.85 -18.27 15.25
N PRO A 291 -7.44 -19.54 15.02
CA PRO A 291 -6.50 -20.23 15.90
C PRO A 291 -5.11 -19.58 15.95
N ILE A 292 -4.64 -19.09 14.80
CA ILE A 292 -3.37 -18.37 14.65
C ILE A 292 -3.59 -17.13 13.75
N PRO A 293 -2.76 -16.09 13.86
CA PRO A 293 -2.91 -14.88 13.06
C PRO A 293 -2.77 -15.18 11.56
N LEU A 294 -3.75 -14.76 10.78
CA LEU A 294 -3.76 -14.91 9.33
C LEU A 294 -3.48 -13.57 8.65
N ALA A 295 -4.45 -12.65 8.67
CA ALA A 295 -4.40 -11.44 7.86
C ALA A 295 -3.31 -10.45 8.28
N THR A 296 -2.98 -10.41 9.57
CA THR A 296 -1.95 -9.52 10.11
C THR A 296 -0.51 -9.97 9.80
N ILE A 297 -0.33 -11.18 9.26
CA ILE A 297 0.95 -11.73 8.77
C ILE A 297 0.78 -12.47 7.44
N ASP A 298 -0.22 -12.08 6.64
CA ASP A 298 -0.65 -12.76 5.41
C ASP A 298 0.48 -13.01 4.41
N ALA A 299 1.37 -12.03 4.24
CA ALA A 299 2.55 -12.13 3.40
C ALA A 299 3.48 -13.30 3.75
N LEU A 300 3.50 -13.73 5.02
CA LEU A 300 4.30 -14.88 5.45
C LEU A 300 3.67 -16.20 4.98
N TRP A 301 2.35 -16.30 5.05
CA TRP A 301 1.60 -17.51 4.69
C TRP A 301 1.61 -17.76 3.18
N GLU A 302 1.44 -16.71 2.37
CA GLU A 302 1.49 -16.80 0.91
C GLU A 302 2.92 -16.74 0.35
N PHE A 303 3.96 -16.70 1.20
CA PHE A 303 5.32 -16.80 0.71
C PHE A 303 5.53 -18.20 0.13
N PRO A 304 5.90 -18.38 -1.16
CA PRO A 304 5.81 -19.68 -1.82
C PRO A 304 6.53 -20.84 -1.11
N PRO A 305 7.70 -20.63 -0.46
CA PRO A 305 8.33 -21.65 0.38
C PRO A 305 7.51 -22.06 1.60
N VAL A 306 6.73 -21.17 2.20
CA VAL A 306 5.87 -21.45 3.37
C VAL A 306 4.57 -22.10 2.92
N GLU A 307 3.91 -21.53 1.91
CA GLU A 307 2.64 -22.00 1.34
C GLU A 307 2.70 -23.49 0.95
N LYS A 308 3.83 -23.92 0.35
CA LYS A 308 4.04 -25.30 -0.13
C LYS A 308 4.67 -26.23 0.91
N SER A 309 4.87 -25.77 2.13
CA SER A 309 5.52 -26.54 3.19
C SER A 309 4.52 -27.12 4.20
N PRO A 310 4.94 -28.06 5.06
CA PRO A 310 4.16 -28.49 6.22
C PRO A 310 3.87 -27.37 7.24
N LEU A 311 4.47 -26.18 7.05
CA LEU A 311 4.24 -24.99 7.88
C LEU A 311 3.20 -24.05 7.25
N SER A 312 2.49 -24.47 6.20
CA SER A 312 1.40 -23.67 5.63
C SER A 312 0.26 -23.49 6.64
N TYR A 313 -0.50 -22.41 6.49
CA TYR A 313 -1.62 -22.14 7.40
C TYR A 313 -2.62 -23.31 7.44
N GLN A 314 -2.94 -23.88 6.28
CA GLN A 314 -3.83 -25.04 6.18
C GLN A 314 -3.24 -26.29 6.84
N ALA A 315 -1.94 -26.55 6.69
CA ALA A 315 -1.30 -27.70 7.33
C ALA A 315 -1.28 -27.58 8.86
N LEU A 316 -1.15 -26.36 9.40
CA LEU A 316 -1.10 -26.10 10.84
C LEU A 316 -2.49 -26.04 11.50
N THR A 317 -3.49 -25.52 10.80
CA THR A 317 -4.82 -25.25 11.37
C THR A 317 -5.91 -26.21 10.86
N GLY A 318 -5.67 -26.91 9.75
CA GLY A 318 -6.68 -27.66 9.01
C GLY A 318 -7.66 -26.79 8.22
N ILE A 319 -7.50 -25.46 8.23
CA ILE A 319 -8.43 -24.50 7.62
C ILE A 319 -7.82 -23.96 6.32
N ASP A 320 -8.55 -24.14 5.22
CA ASP A 320 -8.29 -23.43 3.97
C ASP A 320 -8.96 -22.04 4.05
N ALA A 321 -8.19 -21.01 4.37
CA ALA A 321 -8.73 -19.69 4.66
C ALA A 321 -9.38 -18.97 3.45
N PRO A 322 -8.78 -18.97 2.24
CA PRO A 322 -9.45 -18.45 1.04
C PRO A 322 -10.79 -19.15 0.74
N GLN A 323 -10.83 -20.47 0.89
CA GLN A 323 -12.04 -21.26 0.65
C GLN A 323 -13.10 -20.99 1.73
N ALA A 324 -12.70 -20.98 3.01
CA ALA A 324 -13.60 -20.68 4.13
C ALA A 324 -14.25 -19.30 3.98
N HIS A 325 -13.47 -18.27 3.63
CA HIS A 325 -14.00 -16.93 3.38
C HIS A 325 -14.98 -16.90 2.21
N THR A 326 -14.67 -17.63 1.12
CA THR A 326 -15.55 -17.75 -0.04
C THR A 326 -16.86 -18.45 0.31
N ASP A 327 -16.81 -19.51 1.09
CA ASP A 327 -18.00 -20.27 1.50
C ASP A 327 -18.88 -19.47 2.47
N MET A 328 -18.28 -18.71 3.37
CA MET A 328 -18.99 -17.75 4.22
C MET A 328 -19.73 -16.70 3.39
N LEU A 329 -19.09 -16.13 2.37
CA LEU A 329 -19.75 -15.18 1.47
C LEU A 329 -20.87 -15.84 0.66
N LYS A 330 -20.67 -17.05 0.12
CA LYS A 330 -21.73 -17.77 -0.61
C LYS A 330 -22.95 -18.07 0.26
N GLN A 331 -22.72 -18.36 1.54
CA GLN A 331 -23.79 -18.76 2.45
C GLN A 331 -24.54 -17.55 3.04
N TYR A 332 -23.85 -16.44 3.29
CA TYR A 332 -24.39 -15.34 4.10
C TYR A 332 -24.35 -13.96 3.45
N ALA A 333 -23.68 -13.80 2.31
CA ALA A 333 -23.47 -12.50 1.66
C ALA A 333 -23.33 -12.63 0.13
N ASN A 334 -22.54 -11.74 -0.47
CA ASN A 334 -22.32 -11.68 -1.91
C ASN A 334 -20.83 -11.88 -2.23
N VAL A 335 -20.54 -12.91 -3.04
CA VAL A 335 -19.17 -13.26 -3.47
C VAL A 335 -18.50 -12.20 -4.35
N GLU A 336 -19.29 -11.33 -4.98
CA GLU A 336 -18.76 -10.23 -5.79
C GLU A 336 -18.03 -9.19 -4.93
N TYR A 337 -18.51 -8.99 -3.70
CA TYR A 337 -17.94 -8.06 -2.73
C TYR A 337 -17.15 -8.83 -1.68
N ASN A 338 -15.94 -9.28 -2.02
CA ASN A 338 -15.18 -10.22 -1.19
C ASN A 338 -14.14 -9.60 -0.24
N SER A 339 -14.11 -8.27 -0.08
CA SER A 339 -13.08 -7.62 0.75
C SER A 339 -13.36 -7.83 2.25
N PRO A 340 -12.39 -8.32 3.05
CA PRO A 340 -12.62 -8.75 4.44
C PRO A 340 -12.62 -7.62 5.49
N CYS A 341 -12.32 -6.37 5.09
CA CYS A 341 -12.13 -5.18 5.93
C CYS A 341 -10.92 -5.24 6.88
N GLY A 342 -9.98 -4.30 6.72
CA GLY A 342 -8.77 -4.25 7.55
C GLY A 342 -9.00 -3.92 9.02
N LEU A 343 -10.18 -3.39 9.40
CA LEU A 343 -10.48 -3.02 10.79
C LEU A 343 -10.75 -4.23 11.69
N PHE A 344 -11.47 -5.23 11.18
CA PHE A 344 -11.88 -6.42 11.95
C PHE A 344 -10.82 -7.52 11.96
N GLU A 345 -9.96 -7.55 10.96
CA GLU A 345 -8.94 -8.59 10.81
C GLU A 345 -8.02 -8.77 12.03
N PRO A 346 -7.51 -7.71 12.71
CA PRO A 346 -6.71 -7.88 13.93
C PRO A 346 -7.52 -8.44 15.11
N ILE A 347 -8.84 -8.22 15.13
CA ILE A 347 -9.73 -8.79 16.16
C ILE A 347 -9.95 -10.27 15.91
N ARG A 348 -10.07 -10.65 14.64
CA ARG A 348 -10.18 -12.06 14.25
C ARG A 348 -8.87 -12.80 14.53
N ASP A 349 -7.72 -12.16 14.38
CA ASP A 349 -6.42 -12.79 14.63
C ASP A 349 -6.05 -12.87 16.12
N TYR A 350 -6.34 -11.82 16.90
CA TYR A 350 -5.82 -11.70 18.28
C TYR A 350 -6.91 -11.52 19.35
N GLY A 351 -8.18 -11.53 18.98
CA GLY A 351 -9.30 -11.15 19.84
C GLY A 351 -9.36 -9.64 20.11
N PRO A 352 -10.40 -9.15 20.82
CA PRO A 352 -10.60 -7.71 21.03
C PRO A 352 -9.43 -7.02 21.75
N LEU A 353 -8.91 -7.60 22.84
CA LEU A 353 -7.79 -7.01 23.58
C LEU A 353 -6.46 -7.07 22.80
N GLY A 354 -6.18 -8.20 22.16
CA GLY A 354 -4.98 -8.36 21.35
C GLY A 354 -4.97 -7.44 20.12
N SER A 355 -6.15 -7.15 19.56
CA SER A 355 -6.28 -6.18 18.47
C SER A 355 -5.83 -4.78 18.87
N LEU A 356 -6.07 -4.35 20.11
CA LEU A 356 -5.63 -3.03 20.60
C LEU A 356 -4.11 -2.96 20.69
N VAL A 357 -3.47 -4.03 21.18
CA VAL A 357 -2.00 -4.14 21.20
C VAL A 357 -1.45 -4.08 19.79
N TRP A 358 -2.08 -4.78 18.84
CA TRP A 358 -1.71 -4.73 17.44
C TRP A 358 -1.86 -3.34 16.85
N TRP A 359 -2.96 -2.63 17.12
CA TRP A 359 -3.17 -1.25 16.64
C TRP A 359 -2.15 -0.26 17.23
N VAL A 360 -1.74 -0.42 18.49
CA VAL A 360 -0.64 0.36 19.08
C VAL A 360 0.68 0.05 18.36
N ALA A 361 1.00 -1.22 18.13
CA ALA A 361 2.22 -1.62 17.43
C ALA A 361 2.25 -1.10 15.98
N PHE A 362 1.15 -1.28 15.24
CA PHE A 362 0.95 -0.75 13.91
C PHE A 362 1.11 0.78 13.92
N GLY A 363 0.42 1.47 14.83
CA GLY A 363 0.56 2.90 15.06
C GLY A 363 2.01 3.32 15.27
N ALA A 364 2.79 2.58 16.06
CA ALA A 364 4.22 2.88 16.27
C ALA A 364 5.03 2.79 14.97
N VAL A 365 4.79 1.79 14.13
CA VAL A 365 5.41 1.71 12.80
C VAL A 365 5.01 2.91 11.94
N LEU A 366 3.72 3.29 11.93
CA LEU A 366 3.23 4.48 11.20
C LEU A 366 3.91 5.76 11.67
N GLY A 367 3.98 5.96 12.99
CA GLY A 367 4.56 7.14 13.60
C GLY A 367 6.06 7.27 13.32
N TRP A 368 6.77 6.14 13.35
CA TRP A 368 8.18 6.08 13.02
C TRP A 368 8.44 6.39 11.54
N ALA A 369 7.69 5.78 10.63
CA ALA A 369 7.81 6.02 9.19
C ALA A 369 7.46 7.46 8.83
N TYR A 370 6.35 7.97 9.39
CA TYR A 370 5.92 9.36 9.20
C TYR A 370 6.97 10.35 9.68
N ARG A 371 7.50 10.18 10.90
CA ARG A 371 8.54 11.06 11.42
C ARG A 371 9.78 11.03 10.54
N GLY A 372 10.21 9.85 10.09
CA GLY A 372 11.32 9.73 9.14
C GLY A 372 11.07 10.40 7.79
N TYR A 373 9.83 10.35 7.28
CA TYR A 373 9.45 11.06 6.07
C TYR A 373 9.53 12.59 6.25
N LEU A 374 9.04 13.10 7.38
CA LEU A 374 9.13 14.53 7.70
C LEU A 374 10.58 15.00 7.79
N GLU A 375 11.45 14.23 8.45
CA GLU A 375 12.87 14.54 8.65
C GLU A 375 13.72 14.25 7.41
N GLY A 376 13.24 13.40 6.51
CA GLY A 376 13.94 13.04 5.29
C GLY A 376 14.96 11.92 5.42
N SER A 377 14.80 10.98 6.35
CA SER A 377 15.57 9.73 6.29
C SER A 377 15.25 8.95 5.02
N LEU A 378 16.21 8.22 4.48
CA LEU A 378 16.05 7.28 3.37
C LEU A 378 14.90 6.33 3.65
N VAL A 379 14.92 5.67 4.81
CA VAL A 379 13.89 4.67 5.13
C VAL A 379 12.53 5.32 5.29
N GLY A 380 12.43 6.48 5.96
CA GLY A 380 11.17 7.20 6.09
C GLY A 380 10.60 7.65 4.74
N GLN A 381 11.46 8.14 3.83
CA GLN A 381 11.06 8.54 2.48
C GLN A 381 10.56 7.37 1.62
N LEU A 382 11.07 6.16 1.83
CA LEU A 382 10.66 4.97 1.07
C LEU A 382 9.48 4.23 1.70
N LEU A 383 9.47 4.11 3.04
CA LEU A 383 8.46 3.35 3.77
C LEU A 383 7.15 4.12 3.93
N PHE A 384 7.20 5.42 4.26
CA PHE A 384 5.98 6.18 4.51
C PHE A 384 5.01 6.22 3.33
N PRO A 385 5.44 6.36 2.06
CA PRO A 385 4.54 6.27 0.91
C PRO A 385 3.76 4.96 0.80
N ILE A 386 4.39 3.82 1.15
CA ILE A 386 3.75 2.50 1.17
C ILE A 386 2.76 2.41 2.34
N VAL A 387 3.18 2.90 3.50
CA VAL A 387 2.33 3.02 4.69
C VAL A 387 1.11 3.92 4.41
N PHE A 388 1.29 5.02 3.70
CA PHE A 388 0.22 5.93 3.31
C PHE A 388 -0.82 5.22 2.44
N LEU A 389 -0.38 4.48 1.42
CA LEU A 389 -1.27 3.62 0.64
C LEU A 389 -1.98 2.58 1.52
N SER A 390 -1.26 2.02 2.50
CA SER A 390 -1.85 1.04 3.41
C SER A 390 -3.00 1.61 4.24
N LEU A 391 -2.92 2.87 4.64
CA LEU A 391 -4.00 3.56 5.34
C LEU A 391 -5.19 3.86 4.43
N LEU A 392 -4.96 4.10 3.14
CA LEU A 392 -6.03 4.33 2.17
C LEU A 392 -6.81 3.04 1.83
N GLU A 393 -6.13 1.89 1.79
CA GLU A 393 -6.76 0.58 1.54
C GLU A 393 -7.31 -0.08 2.81
N MET A 394 -6.98 0.45 4.00
CA MET A 394 -7.43 -0.07 5.29
C MET A 394 -8.95 -0.31 5.41
N PRO A 395 -9.84 0.52 4.83
CA PRO A 395 -11.27 0.22 4.82
C PRO A 395 -11.63 -1.13 4.17
N ARG A 396 -10.75 -1.66 3.31
CA ARG A 396 -10.96 -2.88 2.53
C ARG A 396 -10.14 -4.06 3.03
N PHE A 397 -8.86 -3.87 3.37
CA PHE A 397 -7.97 -4.91 3.88
C PHE A 397 -6.66 -4.30 4.43
N ILE A 398 -5.88 -5.08 5.17
CA ILE A 398 -4.58 -4.64 5.70
C ILE A 398 -3.51 -4.76 4.62
N TYR A 399 -3.36 -3.71 3.81
CA TYR A 399 -2.42 -3.73 2.69
C TYR A 399 -0.95 -3.94 3.11
N LEU A 400 -0.51 -3.39 4.25
CA LEU A 400 0.89 -3.47 4.69
C LEU A 400 1.36 -4.92 4.93
N THR A 401 0.45 -5.80 5.33
CA THR A 401 0.73 -7.20 5.63
C THR A 401 0.43 -8.11 4.43
N HIS A 402 -0.11 -7.55 3.34
CA HIS A 402 -0.43 -8.30 2.13
C HIS A 402 0.87 -8.69 1.40
N PRO A 403 0.93 -9.88 0.80
CA PRO A 403 2.08 -10.36 0.01
C PRO A 403 2.55 -9.42 -1.11
N ARG A 404 1.69 -8.51 -1.60
CA ARG A 404 2.04 -7.47 -2.58
C ARG A 404 3.12 -6.51 -2.07
N VAL A 405 3.20 -6.31 -0.76
CA VAL A 405 4.09 -5.34 -0.13
C VAL A 405 5.36 -5.99 0.43
N LEU A 406 5.42 -7.33 0.45
CA LEU A 406 6.56 -8.07 0.98
C LEU A 406 7.87 -7.73 0.24
N ALA A 407 7.86 -7.84 -1.09
CA ALA A 407 9.01 -7.56 -1.93
C ALA A 407 9.58 -6.15 -1.70
N PRO A 408 8.77 -5.07 -1.73
CA PRO A 408 9.31 -3.75 -1.46
C PRO A 408 9.76 -3.52 -0.02
N LEU A 409 9.08 -4.11 0.97
CA LEU A 409 9.49 -4.00 2.37
C LEU A 409 10.86 -4.63 2.62
N VAL A 410 11.15 -5.80 2.04
CA VAL A 410 12.46 -6.46 2.19
C VAL A 410 13.58 -5.55 1.70
N VAL A 411 13.41 -4.90 0.55
CA VAL A 411 14.40 -3.96 -0.01
C VAL A 411 14.61 -2.77 0.91
N ILE A 412 13.52 -2.18 1.42
CA ILE A 412 13.57 -0.99 2.28
C ILE A 412 14.21 -1.32 3.64
N VAL A 413 13.85 -2.46 4.25
CA VAL A 413 14.44 -2.93 5.51
C VAL A 413 15.94 -3.19 5.34
N TRP A 414 16.35 -3.83 4.24
CA TRP A 414 17.76 -4.07 3.94
C TRP A 414 18.54 -2.75 3.79
N LEU A 415 18.02 -1.80 3.01
CA LEU A 415 18.64 -0.48 2.86
C LEU A 415 18.73 0.27 4.19
N GLY A 416 17.70 0.18 5.03
CA GLY A 416 17.71 0.75 6.38
C GLY A 416 18.76 0.13 7.29
N TYR A 417 18.92 -1.19 7.22
CA TYR A 417 19.98 -1.90 7.93
C TYR A 417 21.37 -1.43 7.49
N ARG A 418 21.62 -1.38 6.17
CA ARG A 418 22.89 -0.90 5.59
C ARG A 418 23.19 0.56 5.96
N ALA A 419 22.19 1.43 5.86
CA ALA A 419 22.31 2.83 6.26
C ALA A 419 22.66 2.96 7.76
N SER A 420 22.08 2.11 8.61
CA SER A 420 22.41 2.10 10.04
C SER A 420 23.85 1.65 10.34
N LEU A 421 24.36 0.67 9.61
CA LEU A 421 25.76 0.23 9.73
C LEU A 421 26.73 1.32 9.28
N ALA A 422 26.45 1.97 8.15
CA ALA A 422 27.26 3.05 7.62
C ALA A 422 27.33 4.24 8.60
N ALA A 423 26.19 4.62 9.19
CA ALA A 423 26.13 5.69 10.18
C ALA A 423 26.95 5.37 11.44
N ARG A 424 26.88 4.12 11.96
CA ARG A 424 27.69 3.68 13.10
C ARG A 424 29.19 3.74 12.81
N LYS A 425 29.60 3.29 11.62
CA LYS A 425 31.00 3.33 11.20
C LYS A 425 31.51 4.77 11.08
N ALA A 426 30.71 5.68 10.54
CA ALA A 426 31.06 7.10 10.45
C ALA A 426 31.24 7.74 11.83
N GLN A 427 30.35 7.44 12.78
CA GLN A 427 30.46 7.91 14.17
C GLN A 427 31.73 7.38 14.86
N GLN A 428 32.07 6.10 14.67
CA GLN A 428 33.31 5.52 15.19
C GLN A 428 34.55 6.20 14.62
N LEU A 429 34.58 6.47 13.30
CA LEU A 429 35.70 7.15 12.66
C LEU A 429 35.86 8.60 13.16
N GLN A 430 34.75 9.31 13.39
CA GLN A 430 34.78 10.65 13.99
C GLN A 430 35.32 10.61 15.42
N GLN A 431 34.86 9.68 16.25
CA GLN A 431 35.37 9.51 17.61
C GLN A 431 36.88 9.18 17.64
N VAL A 432 37.36 8.34 16.73
CA VAL A 432 38.80 8.02 16.61
C VAL A 432 39.61 9.24 16.14
N ALA A 433 39.07 10.04 15.21
CA ALA A 433 39.74 11.26 14.75
C ALA A 433 39.82 12.32 15.86
N GLU A 434 38.77 12.47 16.67
CA GLU A 434 38.73 13.37 17.81
C GLU A 434 39.70 12.94 18.92
N THR A 435 39.80 11.63 19.22
CA THR A 435 40.74 11.10 20.23
C THR A 435 42.19 11.07 19.75
N ALA A 436 42.45 11.06 18.44
CA ALA A 436 43.80 11.17 17.86
C ALA A 436 44.33 12.61 17.77
N SER A 437 43.47 13.62 17.91
CA SER A 437 43.81 15.05 17.80
C SER A 437 44.29 15.81 19.08
N PRO A 438 44.52 15.23 20.29
CA PRO A 438 44.95 16.04 21.45
C PRO A 438 46.44 16.47 21.48
N THR A 439 47.32 15.95 20.62
CA THR A 439 48.78 16.01 20.90
C THR A 439 49.58 17.07 20.13
N LEU A 440 48.96 17.89 19.28
CA LEU A 440 49.71 18.85 18.42
C LEU A 440 49.58 20.33 18.80
N LEU A 441 48.90 20.68 19.90
CA LEU A 441 48.72 22.09 20.33
C LEU A 441 49.46 22.49 21.62
N THR A 442 50.32 21.64 22.19
CA THR A 442 51.11 21.97 23.41
C THR A 442 52.63 21.98 23.21
N GLN A 443 53.13 22.09 21.98
CA GLN A 443 54.58 22.31 21.71
C GLN A 443 54.90 23.61 20.95
N GLY A 444 54.03 24.61 21.04
CA GLY A 444 54.22 25.90 20.36
C GLY A 444 53.89 27.10 21.24
N GLY A 445 54.50 27.18 22.42
CA GLY A 445 54.31 28.30 23.34
C GLY A 445 55.46 28.40 24.33
N SER A 446 56.55 29.01 23.85
CA SER A 446 57.62 29.74 24.56
C SER A 446 58.04 29.29 25.95
#